data_AF-A0A7Y6UA75-F1
#
_entry.id   AF-A0A7Y6UA75-F1
#
_cell.length_a   1.000
_cell.length_b   1.000
_cell.length_c   1.000
_cell.angle_alpha   90.00
_cell.angle_beta   90.00
_cell.angle_gamma   90.00
#
_symmetry.space_group_name_H-M   'P 1'
#
loop_
_entity.id
_entity.type
_entity.pdbx_description
1 polymer ?
#
loop_
_entity_poly.entity_id
_entity_poly.type
_entity_poly.pdbx_seq_one_letter_code
_entity_poly.pdbx_strand_id
1 'polypeptide(L)'
;MCKTEQKPNETALLRKVVDGLKQELERVKNVVYASKEVLNLEEAAMFLGISKSSLYKMTHNQVIPYFKPNNKMVYFEKSELLKWLRQNPVASQGQISEEAHAIMRNLAKND
;
A
#
# COMPACT_ATOMS: atom_id res chain seq x y z
N MET A 1 3.59 -9.36 -55.18
CA MET A 1 3.59 -8.96 -53.75
C MET A 1 2.15 -8.76 -53.31
N CYS A 2 1.59 -9.72 -52.55
CA CYS A 2 0.20 -9.66 -52.11
C CYS A 2 0.12 -8.75 -50.87
N LYS A 3 -0.54 -7.59 -51.00
CA LYS A 3 -0.84 -6.74 -49.85
C LYS A 3 -2.06 -7.34 -49.17
N THR A 4 -1.86 -7.97 -48.02
CA THR A 4 -2.97 -8.42 -47.18
C THR A 4 -3.66 -7.18 -46.61
N GLU A 5 -4.79 -6.79 -47.20
CA GLU A 5 -5.64 -5.75 -46.65
C GLU A 5 -6.26 -6.27 -45.34
N GLN A 6 -5.71 -5.84 -44.21
CA GLN A 6 -6.31 -6.07 -42.90
C GLN A 6 -7.63 -5.29 -42.83
N LYS A 7 -8.74 -6.03 -42.77
CA LYS A 7 -10.07 -5.42 -42.63
C LYS A 7 -10.16 -4.71 -41.27
N PRO A 8 -10.52 -3.40 -41.23
CA PRO A 8 -10.49 -2.58 -40.02
C PRO A 8 -11.37 -3.07 -38.86
N ASN A 9 -12.25 -4.04 -39.10
CA ASN A 9 -13.11 -4.65 -38.08
C ASN A 9 -12.37 -5.68 -37.21
N GLU A 10 -11.40 -6.40 -37.76
CA GLU A 10 -10.65 -7.43 -37.04
C GLU A 10 -9.65 -6.80 -36.04
N THR A 11 -9.01 -5.70 -36.43
CA THR A 11 -8.13 -4.92 -35.55
C THR A 11 -8.90 -4.26 -34.40
N ALA A 12 -10.14 -3.81 -34.63
CA ALA A 12 -11.01 -3.29 -33.57
C ALA A 12 -11.42 -4.37 -32.57
N LEU A 13 -11.78 -5.56 -33.06
CA LEU A 13 -12.11 -6.70 -32.21
C LEU A 13 -10.92 -7.15 -31.36
N LEU A 14 -9.74 -7.27 -31.97
CA LEU A 14 -8.50 -7.63 -31.26
C LEU A 14 -8.18 -6.62 -30.16
N ARG A 15 -8.34 -5.32 -30.41
CA ARG A 15 -8.13 -4.27 -29.40
C ARG A 15 -9.10 -4.42 -28.22
N LYS A 16 -10.38 -4.66 -28.49
CA LYS A 16 -11.40 -4.89 -27.46
C LYS A 16 -11.08 -6.10 -26.58
N VAL A 17 -10.60 -7.20 -27.18
CA VAL A 17 -10.18 -8.39 -26.44
C VAL A 17 -8.96 -8.09 -25.57
N VAL A 18 -7.95 -7.40 -26.10
CA VAL A 18 -6.75 -7.00 -25.34
C VAL A 18 -7.10 -6.11 -24.15
N ASP A 19 -8.01 -5.15 -24.33
CA ASP A 19 -8.44 -4.27 -23.24
C ASP A 19 -9.21 -5.06 -22.16
N GLY A 20 -10.05 -6.03 -22.56
CA GLY A 20 -10.71 -6.95 -21.62
C GLY A 20 -9.70 -7.81 -20.84
N LEU A 21 -8.68 -8.35 -21.51
CA LEU A 21 -7.62 -9.13 -20.86
C LEU A 21 -6.79 -8.29 -19.88
N LYS A 22 -6.48 -7.03 -20.23
CA LYS A 22 -5.81 -6.10 -19.32
C LYS A 22 -6.65 -5.86 -18.07
N GLN A 23 -7.95 -5.69 -18.21
CA GLN A 23 -8.85 -5.47 -17.06
C GLN A 23 -8.90 -6.68 -16.13
N GLU A 24 -9.00 -7.89 -16.67
CA GLU A 24 -8.97 -9.12 -15.87
C GLU A 24 -7.61 -9.34 -15.21
N LEU A 25 -6.51 -9.03 -15.90
CA LEU A 25 -5.17 -9.11 -15.32
C LEU A 25 -5.02 -8.18 -14.11
N GLU A 26 -5.50 -6.94 -14.19
CA GLU A 26 -5.46 -6.01 -13.07
C GLU A 26 -6.35 -6.46 -11.90
N ARG A 27 -7.52 -7.08 -12.18
CA ARG A 27 -8.35 -7.71 -11.13
C ARG A 27 -7.59 -8.82 -10.40
N VAL A 28 -6.94 -9.72 -11.14
CA VAL A 28 -6.17 -10.83 -10.55
C VAL A 28 -5.01 -10.32 -9.72
N LYS A 29 -4.24 -9.35 -10.25
CA LYS A 29 -3.15 -8.71 -9.49
C LYS A 29 -3.65 -8.13 -8.17
N ASN A 30 -4.76 -7.40 -8.20
CA ASN A 30 -5.34 -6.79 -6.99
C ASN A 30 -5.71 -7.83 -5.93
N VAL A 31 -6.32 -8.95 -6.33
CA VAL A 31 -6.65 -10.06 -5.40
C VAL A 31 -5.38 -10.67 -4.82
N VAL A 32 -4.38 -10.95 -5.66
CA VAL A 32 -3.11 -11.54 -5.21
C VAL A 32 -2.38 -10.60 -4.24
N TYR A 33 -2.24 -9.32 -4.56
CA TYR A 33 -1.61 -8.33 -3.69
C TYR A 33 -2.40 -8.11 -2.38
N ALA A 34 -3.73 -8.19 -2.41
CA ALA A 34 -4.55 -8.09 -1.21
C ALA A 34 -4.27 -9.23 -0.23
N SER A 35 -4.12 -10.46 -0.75
CA SER A 35 -3.89 -11.68 0.04
C SER A 35 -2.45 -11.85 0.55
N LYS A 36 -1.48 -11.17 -0.05
CA LYS A 36 -0.06 -11.33 0.30
C LYS A 36 0.25 -10.70 1.67
N GLU A 37 0.76 -11.53 2.58
CA GLU A 37 1.15 -11.10 3.93
C GLU A 37 2.57 -10.51 3.99
N VAL A 38 3.49 -11.02 3.17
CA VAL A 38 4.88 -10.58 3.11
C VAL A 38 5.16 -9.89 1.78
N LEU A 39 5.57 -8.63 1.84
CA LEU A 39 5.83 -7.77 0.70
C LEU A 39 7.34 -7.66 0.45
N ASN A 40 7.74 -7.60 -0.82
CA ASN A 40 9.09 -7.16 -1.20
C ASN A 40 9.17 -5.62 -1.22
N LEU A 41 10.36 -5.06 -1.50
CA LEU A 41 10.57 -3.60 -1.54
C LEU A 41 9.61 -2.85 -2.48
N GLU A 42 9.32 -3.40 -3.66
CA GLU A 42 8.45 -2.75 -4.64
C GLU A 42 6.99 -2.78 -4.19
N GLU A 43 6.53 -3.93 -3.70
CA GLU A 43 5.18 -4.10 -3.17
C GLU A 43 4.95 -3.25 -1.93
N ALA A 44 5.92 -3.17 -1.01
CA ALA A 44 5.84 -2.34 0.19
C ALA A 44 5.85 -0.84 -0.16
N ALA A 45 6.66 -0.42 -1.15
CA ALA A 45 6.65 0.96 -1.62
C ALA A 45 5.29 1.35 -2.22
N MET A 46 4.69 0.45 -3.03
CA MET A 46 3.33 0.63 -3.55
C MET A 46 2.29 0.65 -2.43
N PHE A 47 2.39 -0.25 -1.46
CA PHE A 47 1.46 -0.35 -0.33
C PHE A 47 1.47 0.91 0.55
N LEU A 48 2.65 1.49 0.79
CA LEU A 48 2.83 2.71 1.59
C LEU A 48 2.61 3.99 0.78
N GLY A 49 2.51 3.90 -0.54
CA GLY A 49 2.36 5.07 -1.42
C GLY A 49 3.62 5.95 -1.49
N ILE A 50 4.81 5.38 -1.29
CA ILE A 50 6.09 6.13 -1.31
C ILE A 50 7.04 5.56 -2.37
N SER A 51 8.08 6.32 -2.73
CA SER A 51 9.08 5.84 -3.67
C SER A 51 9.96 4.74 -3.07
N LYS A 52 10.44 3.81 -3.93
CA LYS A 52 11.37 2.74 -3.53
C LYS A 52 12.64 3.28 -2.86
N SER A 53 13.15 4.41 -3.33
CA SER A 53 14.33 5.05 -2.75
C SER A 53 14.06 5.62 -1.35
N SER A 54 12.88 6.21 -1.12
CA SER A 54 12.47 6.64 0.23
C SER A 54 12.36 5.46 1.17
N LEU A 55 11.65 4.41 0.76
CA LEU A 55 11.52 3.20 1.57
C LEU A 55 12.89 2.56 1.85
N TYR A 56 13.78 2.51 0.87
CA TYR A 56 15.14 2.00 1.07
C TYR A 56 15.92 2.81 2.09
N LYS A 57 15.87 4.15 2.04
CA LYS A 57 16.48 5.01 3.07
C LYS A 57 15.89 4.73 4.45
N MET A 58 14.59 4.50 4.55
CA MET A 58 13.94 4.15 5.81
C MET A 58 14.44 2.81 6.36
N THR A 59 14.65 1.80 5.51
CA THR A 59 15.25 0.52 5.93
C THR A 59 16.70 0.69 6.38
N HIS A 60 17.49 1.50 5.66
CA HIS A 60 18.89 1.75 6.00
C HIS A 60 19.02 2.47 7.36
N ASN A 61 18.13 3.42 7.62
CA ASN A 61 18.05 4.16 8.88
C ASN A 61 17.31 3.41 10.00
N GLN A 62 16.84 2.18 9.74
CA GLN A 62 16.11 1.34 10.70
C GLN A 62 14.86 2.00 11.30
N VAL A 63 14.20 2.90 10.57
CA VAL A 63 13.00 3.60 11.05
C VAL A 63 11.71 2.84 10.78
N ILE A 64 11.75 1.82 9.92
CA ILE A 64 10.62 0.97 9.52
C ILE A 64 10.97 -0.50 9.76
N PRO A 65 10.05 -1.35 10.27
CA PRO A 65 10.31 -2.77 10.46
C PRO A 65 10.52 -3.47 9.11
N TYR A 66 11.52 -4.35 9.03
CA TYR A 66 11.83 -5.15 7.85
C TYR A 66 12.57 -6.44 8.21
N PHE A 67 12.53 -7.41 7.28
CA PHE A 67 13.26 -8.67 7.35
C PHE A 67 14.31 -8.75 6.25
N LYS A 68 15.46 -9.37 6.55
CA LYS A 68 16.58 -9.52 5.60
C LYS A 68 17.23 -10.91 5.65
N PRO A 69 16.48 -11.98 5.32
CA PRO A 69 16.90 -13.37 5.57
C PRO A 69 18.22 -13.75 4.87
N ASN A 70 18.47 -13.24 3.65
CA ASN A 70 19.66 -13.58 2.86
C ASN A 70 20.63 -12.42 2.67
N ASN A 71 20.57 -11.38 3.52
CA ASN A 71 21.39 -10.15 3.44
C ASN A 71 21.39 -9.38 2.11
N LYS A 72 20.64 -9.81 1.09
CA LYS A 72 20.51 -9.17 -0.22
C LYS A 72 19.12 -8.58 -0.46
N MET A 73 18.07 -9.30 -0.07
CA MET A 73 16.67 -8.89 -0.26
C MET A 73 16.05 -8.41 1.04
N VAL A 74 15.20 -7.39 0.93
CA VAL A 74 14.43 -6.82 2.03
C VAL A 74 12.96 -7.17 1.84
N TYR A 75 12.34 -7.64 2.92
CA TYR A 75 10.93 -8.00 2.99
C TYR A 75 10.24 -7.27 4.14
N PHE A 76 8.92 -7.16 4.06
CA PHE A 76 8.09 -6.45 5.03
C PHE A 76 6.85 -7.27 5.32
N GLU A 77 6.50 -7.42 6.59
CA GLU A 77 5.20 -7.98 6.95
C GLU A 77 4.14 -6.89 6.91
N LYS A 78 3.05 -7.15 6.20
CA LYS A 78 1.97 -6.17 5.97
C LYS A 78 1.30 -5.74 7.29
N SER A 79 1.17 -6.66 8.24
CA SER A 79 0.65 -6.41 9.58
C SER A 79 1.53 -5.41 10.35
N GLU A 80 2.85 -5.57 10.28
CA GLU A 80 3.82 -4.68 10.92
C GLU A 80 3.86 -3.31 10.26
N LEU A 81 3.77 -3.24 8.93
CA LEU A 81 3.63 -1.96 8.22
C LEU A 81 2.38 -1.19 8.66
N LEU A 82 1.24 -1.87 8.80
CA LEU A 82 0.00 -1.27 9.31
C LEU A 82 0.14 -0.82 10.76
N LYS A 83 0.83 -1.59 11.60
CA LYS A 83 1.12 -1.20 12.99
C LYS A 83 2.01 0.03 13.01
N TRP A 84 3.06 0.05 12.20
CA TRP A 84 4.00 1.15 12.05
C TRP A 84 3.30 2.45 11.62
N LEU A 85 2.40 2.39 10.62
CA LEU A 85 1.59 3.53 10.18
C LEU A 85 0.73 4.15 11.30
N ARG A 86 0.35 3.34 12.30
CA ARG A 86 -0.52 3.76 13.40
C ARG A 86 0.25 4.18 14.66
N GLN A 87 1.58 4.18 14.65
CA GLN A 87 2.38 4.42 15.86
C GLN A 87 2.23 5.82 16.45
N ASN A 88 1.98 6.84 15.62
CA ASN A 88 1.92 8.24 16.05
C ASN A 88 0.59 8.86 15.63
N PRO A 89 -0.54 8.47 16.25
CA PRO A 89 -1.82 9.07 15.95
C PRO A 89 -1.81 10.53 16.41
N VAL A 90 -2.28 11.43 15.56
CA VAL A 90 -2.55 12.82 15.93
C VAL A 90 -4.02 12.93 16.28
N ALA A 91 -4.31 13.31 17.53
CA ALA A 91 -5.67 13.50 18.00
C ALA A 91 -6.38 14.64 17.25
N SER A 92 -7.65 14.45 16.90
CA SER A 92 -8.50 15.51 16.37
C SER A 92 -8.84 16.54 17.46
N GLN A 93 -9.20 17.75 17.07
CA GLN A 93 -9.61 18.80 18.00
C GLN A 93 -10.75 18.37 18.93
N GLY A 94 -11.71 17.59 18.41
CA GLY A 94 -12.79 17.03 19.22
C GLY A 94 -12.29 16.02 20.27
N GLN A 95 -11.36 15.14 19.90
CA GLN A 95 -10.75 14.20 20.84
C GLN A 95 -9.95 14.93 21.93
N ILE A 96 -9.19 15.96 21.56
CA ILE A 96 -8.45 16.80 22.50
C ILE A 96 -9.41 17.50 23.48
N SER A 97 -10.51 18.08 22.96
CA SER A 97 -11.53 18.73 23.78
C SER A 97 -12.20 17.75 24.75
N GLU A 98 -12.61 16.58 24.28
CA GLU A 98 -13.23 15.56 25.12
C GLU A 98 -12.28 15.07 26.22
N GLU A 99 -11.01 14.85 25.89
CA GLU A 99 -9.98 14.47 26.86
C GLU A 99 -9.77 15.57 27.91
N ALA A 100 -9.73 16.84 27.51
CA ALA A 100 -9.67 17.97 28.43
C ALA A 100 -10.90 18.01 29.36
N HIS A 101 -12.11 17.82 28.83
CA HIS A 101 -13.34 17.75 29.63
C HIS A 101 -13.32 16.58 30.62
N ALA A 102 -12.82 15.41 30.19
CA ALA A 102 -12.69 14.24 31.05
C ALA A 102 -11.71 14.49 32.21
N ILE A 103 -10.56 15.11 31.92
CA ILE A 103 -9.57 15.50 32.95
C ILE A 103 -10.19 16.49 33.95
N MET A 104 -10.86 17.55 33.47
CA MET A 104 -11.53 18.53 34.34
C MET A 104 -12.58 17.88 35.25
N ARG A 105 -13.37 16.95 34.72
CA ARG A 105 -14.40 16.22 35.49
C ARG A 105 -13.78 15.33 36.58
N ASN A 106 -12.65 14.69 36.29
CA ASN A 106 -11.95 13.84 37.25
C ASN A 106 -11.31 14.67 38.37
N LEU A 107 -10.75 15.84 38.05
CA LEU A 107 -10.23 16.77 39.06
C LEU A 107 -11.35 17.26 39.99
N ALA A 108 -12.49 17.68 39.43
CA ALA A 108 -13.63 18.15 40.22
C ALA A 108 -14.33 17.09 41.09
N LYS A 109 -14.03 15.79 40.89
CA LYS A 109 -14.55 14.69 41.72
C LYS A 109 -13.62 14.31 42.88
N ASN A 110 -12.38 14.80 42.85
CA ASN A 110 -11.35 14.47 43.83
C ASN A 110 -11.15 15.59 44.88
N ASP A 111 -11.90 16.69 44.77
CA ASP A 111 -12.08 17.74 45.79
C ASP A 111 -13.39 17.49 46.57
#